data_AF-A0A818BD70-F1
#
_entry.id   AF-A0A818BD70-F1
#
_cell.length_a   1.000
_cell.length_b   1.000
_cell.length_c   1.000
_cell.angle_alpha   90.00
_cell.angle_beta   90.00
_cell.angle_gamma   90.00
#
_symmetry.space_group_name_H-M   'P 1'
#
loop_
_entity.id
_entity.type
_entity.pdbx_description
1 polymer ?
#
loop_
_entity_poly.entity_id
_entity_poly.type
_entity_poly.pdbx_seq_one_letter_code
_entity_poly.pdbx_strand_id
1 'polypeptide(L)'
;MYAITHPSQPNYISMIAGSTLNYQNNDYFSTNELTIIDLLNKAQVSWKSYQENYTSLSTTTSPNCNDAMELEKGSYVRSHNPFMFSTSVRHHTNECKKIVNADQLEIDLTNKQLPQFSFYTPNIKNSGHDTDLNYAGNYIYKNGWIFI
;
A
#
# COMPACT_ATOMS: atom_id res chain seq x y z
N MET A 1 -13.89 -9.37 -7.45
CA MET A 1 -13.84 -8.53 -6.23
C MET A 1 -14.92 -7.47 -6.37
N TYR A 2 -15.74 -7.22 -5.36
CA TYR A 2 -16.73 -6.12 -5.35
C TYR A 2 -16.31 -5.10 -4.28
N ALA A 3 -16.50 -3.80 -4.54
CA ALA A 3 -16.28 -2.77 -3.54
C ALA A 3 -17.34 -2.88 -2.44
N ILE A 4 -16.92 -2.75 -1.18
CA ILE A 4 -17.81 -2.76 0.00
C ILE A 4 -18.55 -1.42 0.11
N THR A 5 -17.92 -0.32 -0.28
CA THR A 5 -18.54 1.01 -0.32
C THR A 5 -17.78 1.97 -1.24
N HIS A 6 -18.31 3.18 -1.42
CA HIS A 6 -17.61 4.32 -2.01
C HIS A 6 -17.42 5.39 -0.91
N PRO A 7 -16.28 6.11 -0.85
CA PRO A 7 -15.12 6.11 -1.78
C PRO A 7 -14.16 4.92 -1.61
N SER A 8 -13.01 4.94 -2.30
CA SER A 8 -12.07 3.81 -2.36
C SER A 8 -11.41 3.47 -1.00
N GLN A 9 -11.08 4.46 -0.17
CA GLN A 9 -10.32 4.26 1.08
C GLN A 9 -10.97 3.29 2.08
N PRO A 10 -12.28 3.33 2.35
CA PRO A 10 -12.95 2.32 3.16
C PRO A 10 -12.73 0.86 2.69
N ASN A 11 -12.56 0.63 1.38
CA ASN A 11 -12.26 -0.71 0.86
C ASN A 11 -10.83 -1.14 1.17
N TYR A 12 -9.87 -0.22 1.14
CA TYR A 12 -8.50 -0.49 1.57
C TYR A 12 -8.43 -0.74 3.08
N ILE A 13 -9.21 -0.01 3.88
CA ILE A 13 -9.35 -0.27 5.33
C ILE A 13 -9.89 -1.68 5.56
N SER A 14 -10.98 -2.06 4.87
CA SER A 14 -11.58 -3.39 5.06
C SER A 14 -10.68 -4.54 4.64
N MET A 15 -9.81 -4.33 3.65
CA MET A 15 -8.85 -5.33 3.22
C MET A 15 -7.82 -5.67 4.32
N ILE A 16 -7.43 -4.71 5.17
CA ILE A 16 -6.46 -4.97 6.25
C ILE A 16 -7.09 -5.19 7.62
N ALA A 17 -8.28 -4.65 7.88
CA ALA A 17 -8.94 -4.70 9.18
C ALA A 17 -10.17 -5.64 9.21
N GLY A 18 -10.55 -6.22 8.07
CA GLY A 18 -11.75 -7.07 7.95
C GLY A 18 -13.08 -6.31 8.05
N SER A 19 -13.06 -4.98 8.21
CA SER A 19 -14.24 -4.11 8.21
C SER A 19 -13.84 -2.69 7.80
N THR A 20 -14.80 -1.85 7.42
CA THR A 20 -14.53 -0.44 7.09
C THR A 20 -14.21 0.41 8.32
N LEU A 21 -14.31 -0.15 9.53
CA LEU A 21 -14.23 0.57 10.80
C LEU A 21 -15.21 1.77 10.87
N ASN A 22 -16.35 1.65 10.18
CA ASN A 22 -17.34 2.72 9.98
C ASN A 22 -16.78 3.99 9.33
N TYR A 23 -15.61 3.91 8.68
CA TYR A 23 -15.05 5.02 7.92
C TYR A 23 -15.70 5.13 6.55
N GLN A 24 -16.04 6.35 6.14
CA GLN A 24 -16.88 6.61 4.95
C GLN A 24 -16.31 7.68 4.00
N ASN A 25 -15.12 8.23 4.29
CA ASN A 25 -14.53 9.33 3.55
C ASN A 25 -13.17 8.96 2.92
N ASN A 26 -12.49 9.92 2.30
CA ASN A 26 -11.11 9.82 1.80
C ASN A 26 -10.14 10.74 2.55
N ASP A 27 -10.55 11.28 3.70
CA ASP A 27 -9.70 12.15 4.52
C ASP A 27 -8.59 11.36 5.24
N TYR A 28 -7.72 12.07 5.94
CA TYR A 28 -6.69 11.44 6.76
C TYR A 28 -7.32 10.52 7.82
N PHE A 29 -6.95 9.24 7.77
CA PHE A 29 -7.42 8.20 8.69
C PHE A 29 -6.26 7.42 9.29
N SER A 30 -6.36 7.08 10.57
CA SER A 30 -5.47 6.12 11.24
C SER A 30 -6.25 5.30 12.27
N THR A 31 -5.77 4.10 12.57
CA THR A 31 -6.39 3.18 13.51
C THR A 31 -5.33 2.43 14.33
N ASN A 32 -5.71 2.06 15.56
CA ASN A 32 -4.96 1.16 16.43
C ASN A 32 -5.59 -0.25 16.48
N GLU A 33 -6.62 -0.49 15.68
CA GLU A 33 -7.29 -1.79 15.58
C GLU A 33 -6.35 -2.85 15.02
N LEU A 34 -6.62 -4.11 15.36
CA LEU A 34 -5.86 -5.25 14.85
C LEU A 34 -6.03 -5.36 13.32
N THR A 35 -4.92 -5.51 12.63
CA THR A 35 -4.88 -5.69 11.17
C THR A 35 -4.25 -7.02 10.78
N ILE A 36 -4.36 -7.38 9.51
CA ILE A 36 -3.65 -8.54 8.93
C ILE A 36 -2.13 -8.43 9.14
N ILE A 37 -1.56 -7.23 9.23
CA ILE A 37 -0.12 -7.05 9.49
C ILE A 37 0.27 -7.55 10.88
N ASP A 38 -0.56 -7.30 11.89
CA ASP A 38 -0.30 -7.77 13.24
C ASP A 38 -0.35 -9.31 13.29
N LEU A 39 -1.25 -9.91 12.51
CA LEU A 39 -1.33 -11.38 12.35
C LEU A 39 -0.12 -11.95 11.61
N LEU A 40 0.31 -11.33 10.51
CA LEU A 40 1.49 -11.75 9.74
C LEU A 40 2.75 -11.65 10.59
N ASN A 41 2.93 -10.56 11.32
CA ASN A 41 4.07 -10.36 12.23
C ASN A 41 4.07 -11.41 13.36
N LYS A 42 2.91 -11.67 13.97
CA LYS A 42 2.76 -12.71 15.01
C LYS A 42 3.09 -14.11 14.48
N ALA A 43 2.70 -14.41 13.24
CA ALA A 43 2.96 -15.69 12.59
C ALA A 43 4.35 -15.77 11.93
N GLN A 44 5.16 -14.71 12.02
CA GLN A 44 6.46 -14.60 11.35
C GLN A 44 6.40 -14.79 9.83
N VAL A 45 5.27 -14.40 9.22
CA VAL A 45 5.09 -14.40 7.77
C VAL A 45 5.69 -13.12 7.22
N SER A 46 6.65 -13.25 6.30
CA SER A 46 7.29 -12.09 5.69
C SER A 46 6.29 -11.32 4.82
N TRP A 47 6.33 -9.99 4.91
CA TRP A 47 5.45 -9.12 4.15
C TRP A 47 6.15 -7.86 3.65
N LYS A 48 5.72 -7.34 2.50
CA LYS A 48 6.18 -6.05 1.96
C LYS A 48 5.06 -5.40 1.14
N SER A 49 5.05 -4.07 1.14
CA SER A 49 4.16 -3.26 0.32
C SER A 49 4.98 -2.46 -0.69
N TYR A 50 4.66 -2.63 -1.96
CA TYR A 50 5.30 -2.02 -3.12
C TYR A 50 4.36 -0.92 -3.66
N GLN A 51 4.75 0.33 -3.44
CA GLN A 51 3.91 1.49 -3.71
C GLN A 51 4.56 2.32 -4.82
N GLU A 52 3.94 2.41 -5.98
CA GLU A 52 4.52 3.14 -7.11
C GLU A 52 4.63 4.64 -6.79
N ASN A 53 5.81 5.20 -7.07
CA ASN A 53 6.20 6.58 -6.73
C ASN A 53 6.16 6.92 -5.23
N TYR A 54 6.12 5.93 -4.34
CA TYR A 54 6.32 6.17 -2.92
C TYR A 54 7.79 6.48 -2.61
N THR A 55 8.03 7.56 -1.87
CA THR A 55 9.36 7.95 -1.39
C THR A 55 9.37 7.84 0.12
N SER A 56 10.06 6.83 0.66
CA SER A 56 10.16 6.62 2.10
C SER A 56 10.98 7.73 2.78
N LEU A 57 10.49 8.23 3.92
CA LEU A 57 11.26 9.07 4.84
C LEU A 57 11.88 8.26 5.98
N SER A 58 11.64 6.94 6.02
CA SER A 58 12.07 6.09 7.12
C SER A 58 13.57 5.79 6.99
N THR A 59 14.38 6.44 7.82
CA THR A 59 15.81 6.18 7.96
C THR A 59 16.09 5.48 9.29
N THR A 60 17.37 5.23 9.61
CA THR A 60 17.74 4.82 10.98
C THR A 60 17.50 5.93 12.02
N THR A 61 17.40 7.19 11.59
CA THR A 61 17.24 8.38 12.45
C THR A 61 15.85 9.02 12.37
N SER A 62 15.05 8.66 11.36
CA SER A 62 13.65 9.06 11.20
C SER A 62 12.81 7.78 11.14
N PRO A 63 12.13 7.39 12.24
CA PRO A 63 11.47 6.09 12.33
C PRO A 63 10.13 6.03 11.58
N ASN A 64 9.62 7.17 11.14
CA ASN A 64 8.27 7.31 10.63
C ASN A 64 8.21 7.13 9.11
N CYS A 65 7.07 6.62 8.65
CA CYS A 65 6.76 6.60 7.24
C CYS A 65 6.56 7.99 6.67
N ASN A 66 6.68 8.08 5.35
CA ASN A 66 6.17 9.23 4.65
C ASN A 66 4.64 9.12 4.62
N ASP A 67 3.97 9.89 5.46
CA ASP A 67 2.51 9.86 5.59
C ASP A 67 1.80 11.02 4.88
N ALA A 68 2.50 11.66 3.95
CA ALA A 68 1.91 12.64 3.03
C ALA A 68 0.71 12.02 2.29
N MET A 69 -0.38 12.79 2.16
CA MET A 69 -1.59 12.35 1.46
C MET A 69 -1.34 12.11 -0.03
N GLU A 70 -0.44 12.89 -0.63
CA GLU A 70 0.04 12.78 -2.01
C GLU A 70 1.50 13.26 -2.04
N LEU A 71 2.36 12.62 -2.84
CA LEU A 71 3.77 13.02 -2.96
C LEU A 71 4.00 13.97 -4.12
N GLU A 72 3.40 13.68 -5.26
CA GLU A 72 3.37 14.53 -6.45
C GLU A 72 2.03 14.40 -7.15
N LYS A 73 1.60 15.44 -7.86
CA LYS A 73 0.31 15.45 -8.56
C LYS A 73 0.20 14.27 -9.53
N GLY A 74 -0.77 13.40 -9.30
CA GLY A 74 -1.01 12.27 -10.20
C GLY A 74 -0.05 11.10 -9.97
N SER A 75 0.48 10.94 -8.76
CA SER A 75 1.41 9.86 -8.37
C SER A 75 0.86 8.99 -7.23
N TYR A 76 1.68 8.70 -6.22
CA TYR A 76 1.30 8.02 -4.99
C TYR A 76 0.23 8.81 -4.22
N VAL A 77 -0.79 8.11 -3.74
CA VAL A 77 -1.79 8.65 -2.80
C VAL A 77 -1.93 7.75 -1.58
N ARG A 78 -1.96 8.35 -0.39
CA ARG A 78 -2.05 7.63 0.89
C ARG A 78 -3.32 6.78 1.01
N SER A 79 -4.43 7.24 0.42
CA SER A 79 -5.72 6.55 0.45
C SER A 79 -5.69 5.16 -0.22
N HIS A 80 -4.70 4.89 -1.09
CA HIS A 80 -4.50 3.59 -1.74
C HIS A 80 -3.49 2.69 -1.01
N ASN A 81 -2.81 3.22 0.01
CA ASN A 81 -1.85 2.47 0.80
C ASN A 81 -2.48 2.09 2.16
N PRO A 82 -3.11 0.91 2.28
CA PRO A 82 -3.84 0.53 3.47
C PRO A 82 -2.96 0.50 4.72
N PHE A 83 -1.68 0.16 4.57
CA PHE A 83 -0.75 0.01 5.69
C PHE A 83 -0.45 1.35 6.37
N MET A 84 -0.66 2.48 5.70
CA MET A 84 -0.51 3.81 6.32
C MET A 84 -1.59 4.12 7.36
N PHE A 85 -2.72 3.39 7.32
CA PHE A 85 -3.79 3.56 8.28
C PHE A 85 -3.44 2.92 9.63
N SER A 86 -2.62 1.87 9.65
CA SER A 86 -2.23 1.21 10.89
C SER A 86 -1.12 1.99 11.61
N THR A 87 -1.37 2.37 12.85
CA THR A 87 -0.32 2.93 13.72
C THR A 87 0.73 1.88 14.10
N SER A 88 0.38 0.58 14.11
CA SER A 88 1.34 -0.50 14.33
C SER A 88 2.37 -0.59 13.21
N VAL A 89 2.06 -0.07 12.01
CA VAL A 89 3.02 0.08 10.92
C VAL A 89 3.68 1.46 10.94
N ARG A 90 2.88 2.52 10.90
CA ARG A 90 3.34 3.89 10.62
C ARG A 90 4.32 4.46 11.66
N HIS A 91 4.22 4.02 12.91
CA HIS A 91 5.06 4.49 14.02
C HIS A 91 6.17 3.51 14.42
N HIS A 92 6.38 2.43 13.66
CA HIS A 92 7.44 1.46 13.93
C HIS A 92 8.41 1.37 12.76
N THR A 93 9.66 1.77 12.97
CA THR A 93 10.70 1.84 11.92
C THR A 93 10.84 0.57 11.10
N ASN A 94 10.80 -0.59 11.76
CA ASN A 94 10.99 -1.88 11.09
C ASN A 94 9.80 -2.24 10.18
N GLU A 95 8.59 -1.89 10.58
CA GLU A 95 7.38 -2.11 9.78
C GLU A 95 7.31 -1.08 8.66
N CYS A 96 7.65 0.17 8.95
CA CYS A 96 7.67 1.22 7.96
C CYS A 96 8.65 0.96 6.82
N LYS A 97 9.83 0.39 7.11
CA LYS A 97 10.81 -0.01 6.09
C LYS A 97 10.29 -1.09 5.13
N LYS A 98 9.19 -1.78 5.46
CA LYS A 98 8.52 -2.74 4.57
C LYS A 98 7.57 -2.05 3.59
N ILE A 99 7.36 -0.74 3.70
CA ILE A 99 6.67 0.06 2.69
C ILE A 99 7.74 0.70 1.81
N VAL A 100 7.81 0.25 0.56
CA VAL A 100 8.89 0.59 -0.37
C VAL A 100 8.33 1.13 -1.67
N ASN A 101 9.20 1.78 -2.44
CA ASN A 101 8.88 2.10 -3.83
C ASN A 101 8.66 0.81 -4.63
N ALA A 102 7.73 0.84 -5.59
CA ALA A 102 7.44 -0.27 -6.48
C ALA A 102 8.67 -0.83 -7.23
N ASP A 103 9.68 -0.01 -7.53
CA ASP A 103 10.93 -0.46 -8.19
C ASP A 103 11.66 -1.56 -7.40
N GLN A 104 11.43 -1.65 -6.08
CA GLN A 104 12.00 -2.69 -5.22
C GLN A 104 11.46 -4.08 -5.56
N LEU A 105 10.29 -4.19 -6.19
CA LEU A 105 9.69 -5.48 -6.54
C LEU A 105 10.61 -6.28 -7.47
N GLU A 106 11.10 -5.67 -8.55
CA GLU A 106 11.96 -6.34 -9.52
C GLU A 106 13.30 -6.76 -8.89
N ILE A 107 13.84 -5.93 -8.00
CA ILE A 107 15.05 -6.21 -7.23
C ILE A 107 14.83 -7.44 -6.34
N ASP A 108 13.73 -7.48 -5.60
CA ASP A 108 13.42 -8.60 -4.70
C ASP A 108 13.17 -9.90 -5.48
N LEU A 109 12.49 -9.83 -6.62
CA LEU A 109 12.26 -10.98 -7.49
C LEU A 109 13.55 -11.55 -8.03
N THR A 110 14.41 -10.70 -8.61
CA THR A 110 15.71 -11.09 -9.16
C THR A 110 16.60 -11.72 -8.08
N ASN A 111 16.56 -11.17 -6.86
CA ASN A 111 17.34 -11.66 -5.73
C ASN A 111 16.71 -12.85 -4.99
N LYS A 112 15.53 -13.33 -5.42
CA LYS A 112 14.76 -14.39 -4.73
C LYS A 112 14.42 -14.05 -3.28
N GLN A 113 14.08 -12.78 -3.03
CA GLN A 113 13.74 -12.20 -1.72
C GLN A 113 12.28 -11.73 -1.64
N LEU A 114 11.41 -12.19 -2.55
CA LEU A 114 9.99 -11.84 -2.51
C LEU A 114 9.36 -12.31 -1.18
N PRO A 115 8.61 -11.45 -0.48
CA PRO A 115 7.96 -11.84 0.77
C PRO A 115 6.79 -12.78 0.51
N GLN A 116 6.39 -13.53 1.53
CA GLN A 116 5.23 -14.44 1.46
C GLN A 116 3.92 -13.69 1.21
N PHE A 117 3.78 -12.48 1.78
CA PHE A 117 2.69 -11.57 1.49
C PHE A 117 3.23 -10.32 0.77
N SER A 118 2.86 -10.17 -0.50
CA SER A 118 3.22 -9.01 -1.32
C SER A 118 1.98 -8.20 -1.64
N PHE A 119 2.02 -6.90 -1.37
CA PHE A 119 0.96 -5.98 -1.79
C PHE A 119 1.52 -4.94 -2.75
N TYR A 120 0.93 -4.81 -3.93
CA TYR A 120 1.36 -3.84 -4.93
C TYR A 120 0.29 -2.82 -5.18
N THR A 121 0.68 -1.56 -5.32
CA THR A 121 -0.24 -0.46 -5.63
C THR A 121 0.36 0.41 -6.71
N PRO A 122 -0.26 0.44 -7.91
CA PRO A 122 0.08 1.41 -8.94
C PRO A 122 -0.24 2.83 -8.47
N ASN A 123 0.40 3.81 -9.07
CA ASN A 123 0.06 5.21 -8.84
C ASN A 123 -1.34 5.54 -9.38
N ILE A 124 -1.88 6.71 -9.05
CA ILE A 124 -3.25 7.10 -9.40
C ILE A 124 -3.54 7.04 -10.92
N LYS A 125 -2.53 7.27 -11.77
CA LYS A 125 -2.67 7.17 -13.24
C LYS A 125 -2.67 5.73 -13.71
N ASN A 126 -1.71 4.93 -13.27
CA ASN A 126 -1.53 3.54 -13.68
C ASN A 126 -2.61 2.60 -13.10
N SER A 127 -3.26 3.03 -12.01
CA SER A 127 -4.43 2.34 -11.45
C SER A 127 -5.72 2.52 -12.27
N GLY A 128 -5.73 3.44 -13.25
CA GLY A 128 -6.92 3.78 -14.03
C GLY A 128 -7.87 4.77 -13.36
N HIS A 129 -7.55 5.28 -12.17
CA HIS A 129 -8.42 6.20 -11.42
C HIS A 129 -8.57 7.56 -12.12
N ASP A 130 -7.45 8.17 -12.52
CA ASP A 130 -7.41 9.48 -13.18
C ASP A 130 -7.16 9.37 -14.70
N THR A 131 -7.22 8.14 -15.22
CA THR A 131 -7.03 7.82 -16.63
C THR A 131 -8.17 6.93 -17.12
N ASP A 132 -7.87 5.82 -17.78
CA ASP A 132 -8.86 4.86 -18.27
C ASP A 132 -8.32 3.42 -18.23
N LEU A 133 -9.20 2.48 -18.57
CA LEU A 133 -8.88 1.06 -18.62
C LEU A 133 -7.82 0.70 -19.66
N ASN A 134 -7.72 1.46 -20.77
CA ASN A 134 -6.68 1.21 -21.77
C ASN A 134 -5.31 1.60 -21.23
N TYR A 135 -5.21 2.73 -20.52
CA TYR A 135 -3.99 3.18 -19.88
C TYR A 135 -3.52 2.19 -18.82
N ALA A 136 -4.41 1.81 -17.89
CA ALA A 136 -4.12 0.81 -16.85
C ALA A 136 -3.80 -0.57 -17.44
N GLY A 137 -4.56 -1.01 -18.45
CA GLY A 137 -4.34 -2.28 -19.13
C GLY A 137 -2.99 -2.34 -19.85
N ASN A 138 -2.60 -1.27 -20.54
CA ASN A 138 -1.28 -1.17 -21.16
C ASN A 138 -0.16 -1.18 -20.14
N TYR A 139 -0.34 -0.53 -18.99
CA TYR A 139 0.63 -0.54 -17.90
C TYR A 139 0.84 -1.96 -17.36
N ILE A 140 -0.24 -2.67 -17.03
CA ILE A 140 -0.20 -4.04 -16.55
C ILE A 140 0.45 -4.97 -17.58
N TYR A 141 0.05 -4.87 -18.85
CA TYR A 141 0.58 -5.69 -19.93
C TYR A 141 2.10 -5.51 -20.11
N LYS A 142 2.59 -4.27 -20.05
CA LYS A 142 4.02 -3.96 -20.22
C LYS A 142 4.88 -4.47 -19.06
N ASN A 143 4.38 -4.39 -17.83
CA ASN A 143 5.14 -4.77 -16.66
C ASN A 143 4.99 -6.26 -16.30
N GLY A 144 4.06 -6.99 -16.92
CA GLY A 144 3.93 -8.44 -16.77
C GLY A 144 3.32 -8.89 -15.43
N TRP A 145 2.75 -7.97 -14.65
CA TRP A 145 2.19 -8.26 -13.32
C TRP A 145 0.66 -8.31 -13.35
N ILE A 146 0.07 -9.45 -13.05
CA ILE A 146 -1.34 -9.54 -12.65
C ILE A 146 -1.36 -9.63 -11.13
N PHE A 147 -1.73 -8.54 -10.45
CA PHE A 147 -2.06 -8.59 -9.02
C PHE A 147 -3.55 -8.91 -8.91
N ILE A 148 -3.88 -10.06 -8.34
CA ILE A 148 -5.25 -10.52 -8.04
C ILE A 148 -5.56 -10.22 -6.58
#